data_AF-A0A3M1E0C7-F1
#
_entry.id   AF-A0A3M1E0C7-F1
#
_cell.length_a   1.000
_cell.length_b   1.000
_cell.length_c   1.000
_cell.angle_alpha   90.00
_cell.angle_beta   90.00
_cell.angle_gamma   90.00
#
_symmetry.space_group_name_H-M   'P 1'
#
loop_
_entity.id
_entity.type
_entity.pdbx_description
1 polymer ?
#
loop_
_entity_poly.entity_id
_entity_poly.type
_entity_poly.pdbx_seq_one_letter_code
_entity_poly.pdbx_strand_id
1 'polypeptide(L)'
;MRITTLFGNTLREAPAEARSAAHRLLVRGAFVRAIAPGQFACLPAGERSRARLAAFLTRRLPQAQPIGLPPGQHAPDSLLQAEIHTYRNLPLSLYTVHESAHPPRGLLRARHHRALHAWLINLDTQAAPFKSLLADLWHTCGLEVVDVEDTRDGRAWLFIHPQGEDRLRRCPACGYAATRRAARRAKTAAPAAAPAPLEAVHTPGTKTIADLAAFLGIPEAQTAKAVFLQGYTPEGTPRLVFAVLRGDMDLNVDKLARLSGLHDLQPADEAAIRA
;
A
#
# COMPACT_ATOMS: atom_id res chain seq x y z
N MET A 1 19.78 -7.75 30.70
CA MET A 1 18.72 -7.19 31.57
C MET A 1 18.07 -8.33 32.33
N ARG A 2 17.99 -8.23 33.65
CA ARG A 2 17.23 -9.17 34.47
C ARG A 2 15.74 -8.81 34.39
N ILE A 3 14.85 -9.79 34.47
CA ILE A 3 13.39 -9.55 34.44
C ILE A 3 12.98 -8.64 35.62
N THR A 4 13.63 -8.79 36.77
CA THR A 4 13.36 -8.02 38.00
C THR A 4 13.55 -6.52 37.87
N THR A 5 14.28 -6.05 36.86
CA THR A 5 14.55 -4.62 36.62
C THR A 5 13.95 -4.14 35.29
N LEU A 6 13.13 -4.95 34.63
CA LEU A 6 12.53 -4.60 33.36
C LEU A 6 11.31 -3.70 33.60
N PHE A 7 11.28 -2.52 32.98
CA PHE A 7 10.09 -1.69 32.97
C PHE A 7 9.01 -2.32 32.09
N GLY A 8 7.90 -2.74 32.70
CA GLY A 8 6.74 -3.33 32.04
C GLY A 8 6.35 -4.68 32.63
N ASN A 9 5.04 -4.88 32.80
CA ASN A 9 4.47 -6.10 33.36
C ASN A 9 3.89 -6.99 32.27
N THR A 10 4.18 -8.29 32.33
CA THR A 10 3.50 -9.27 31.49
C THR A 10 2.04 -9.41 31.91
N LEU A 11 1.14 -9.68 30.96
CA LEU A 11 -0.27 -9.91 31.26
C LEU A 11 -0.62 -11.38 31.06
N ARG A 12 -1.42 -11.92 32.00
CA ARG A 12 -1.98 -13.27 31.86
C ARG A 12 -2.88 -13.34 30.62
N GLU A 13 -3.76 -12.35 30.46
CA GLU A 13 -4.73 -12.23 29.37
C GLU A 13 -4.49 -10.95 28.56
N ALA A 14 -4.82 -10.99 27.27
CA ALA A 14 -4.75 -9.81 26.43
C ALA A 14 -6.05 -8.99 26.53
N PRO A 15 -5.99 -7.66 26.43
CA PRO A 15 -7.17 -6.80 26.33
C PRO A 15 -8.06 -7.19 25.14
N ALA A 16 -9.37 -6.91 25.23
CA ALA A 16 -10.35 -7.25 24.20
C ALA A 16 -10.09 -6.52 22.86
N GLU A 17 -9.46 -5.35 22.92
CA GLU A 17 -9.09 -4.54 21.75
C GLU A 17 -7.96 -5.19 20.93
N ALA A 18 -7.22 -6.12 21.52
CA ALA A 18 -6.17 -6.86 20.82
C ALA A 18 -6.77 -7.93 19.90
N ARG A 19 -6.98 -7.56 18.63
CA ARG A 19 -7.66 -8.40 17.63
C ARG A 19 -6.77 -9.52 17.06
N SER A 20 -5.53 -9.23 16.72
CA SER A 20 -4.62 -10.19 16.08
C SER A 20 -3.85 -11.01 17.13
N ALA A 21 -3.49 -12.25 16.79
CA ALA A 21 -2.66 -13.10 17.66
C ALA A 21 -1.32 -12.42 17.99
N ALA A 22 -0.68 -11.80 16.98
CA ALA A 22 0.54 -11.03 17.16
C ALA A 22 0.36 -9.86 18.14
N HIS A 23 -0.72 -9.08 18.00
CA HIS A 23 -1.03 -7.99 18.92
C HIS A 23 -1.22 -8.50 20.36
N ARG A 24 -2.00 -9.57 20.55
CA ARG A 24 -2.23 -10.20 21.86
C ARG A 24 -0.92 -10.64 22.51
N LEU A 25 -0.03 -11.28 21.74
CA LEU A 25 1.27 -11.75 22.25
C LEU A 25 2.20 -10.61 22.60
N LEU A 26 2.31 -9.58 21.75
CA LEU A 26 3.17 -8.42 22.01
C LEU A 26 2.72 -7.65 23.26
N VAL A 27 1.41 -7.54 23.49
CA VAL A 27 0.85 -6.89 24.68
C VAL A 27 1.05 -7.74 25.93
N ARG A 28 0.78 -9.06 25.85
CA ARG A 28 0.98 -9.98 26.99
C ARG A 28 2.44 -10.11 27.39
N GLY A 29 3.35 -10.13 26.41
CA GLY A 29 4.79 -10.22 26.63
C GLY A 29 5.47 -8.92 27.06
N ALA A 30 4.72 -7.84 27.31
CA ALA A 30 5.27 -6.52 27.63
C ALA A 30 6.25 -5.98 26.56
N PHE A 31 5.96 -6.20 25.27
CA PHE A 31 6.68 -5.58 24.15
C PHE A 31 6.07 -4.25 23.76
N VAL A 32 4.74 -4.14 23.82
CA VAL A 32 4.01 -2.92 23.48
C VAL A 32 2.87 -2.64 24.47
N ARG A 33 2.52 -1.35 24.61
CA ARG A 33 1.35 -0.88 25.37
C ARG A 33 0.60 0.18 24.56
N ALA A 34 -0.72 0.06 24.50
CA ALA A 34 -1.55 1.14 23.96
C ALA A 34 -1.56 2.31 24.96
N ILE A 35 -1.33 3.53 24.45
CA ILE A 35 -1.47 4.78 25.23
C ILE A 35 -2.77 5.50 24.81
N ALA A 36 -3.12 5.41 23.53
CA ALA A 36 -4.36 5.93 22.95
C ALA A 36 -4.75 5.07 21.73
N PRO A 37 -5.96 5.22 21.17
CA PRO A 37 -6.38 4.47 19.98
C PRO A 37 -5.40 4.60 18.81
N GLY A 38 -4.74 3.49 18.44
CA GLY A 38 -3.74 3.43 17.39
C GLY A 38 -2.35 3.99 17.76
N GLN A 39 -2.14 4.38 19.03
CA GLN A 39 -0.86 4.85 19.54
C GLN A 39 -0.30 3.84 20.54
N PHE A 40 0.89 3.31 20.22
CA PHE A 40 1.54 2.27 21.02
C PHE A 40 2.92 2.73 21.47
N ALA A 41 3.17 2.65 22.77
CA ALA A 41 4.53 2.69 23.29
C ALA A 41 5.22 1.34 23.09
N CYS A 42 6.47 1.39 22.63
CA CYS A 42 7.34 0.24 22.61
C CYS A 42 8.10 0.14 23.94
N LEU A 43 7.86 -0.92 24.69
CA LEU A 43 8.52 -1.18 25.97
C LEU A 43 9.95 -1.70 25.76
N PRO A 44 10.83 -1.76 26.78
CA PRO A 44 12.24 -2.10 26.60
C PRO A 44 12.51 -3.46 25.94
N ALA A 45 11.63 -4.46 26.11
CA ALA A 45 11.73 -5.73 25.38
C ALA A 45 11.41 -5.56 23.89
N GLY A 46 10.38 -4.77 23.58
CA GLY A 46 10.01 -4.39 22.23
C GLY A 46 11.09 -3.57 21.53
N GLU A 47 11.63 -2.55 22.20
CA GLU A 47 12.63 -1.67 21.59
C GLU A 47 13.94 -2.42 21.32
N ARG A 48 14.35 -3.32 22.23
CA ARG A 48 15.50 -4.22 21.95
C ARG A 48 15.25 -5.10 20.72
N SER A 49 14.03 -5.60 20.54
CA SER A 49 13.69 -6.43 19.39
C SER A 49 13.67 -5.61 18.10
N ARG A 50 13.10 -4.39 18.12
CA ARG A 50 13.15 -3.43 17.00
C ARG A 50 14.59 -3.05 16.65
N ALA A 51 15.41 -2.72 17.65
CA ALA A 51 16.82 -2.36 17.43
C ALA A 51 17.63 -3.53 16.87
N ARG A 52 17.41 -4.75 17.35
CA ARG A 52 18.02 -5.96 16.79
C ARG A 52 17.61 -6.18 15.34
N LEU A 53 16.33 -6.02 15.01
CA LEU A 53 15.83 -6.13 13.65
C LEU A 53 16.44 -5.06 12.74
N ALA A 54 16.45 -3.79 13.17
CA ALA A 54 17.06 -2.70 12.42
C ALA A 54 18.55 -2.97 12.15
N ALA A 55 19.31 -3.35 13.18
CA ALA A 55 20.73 -3.69 13.03
C ALA A 55 20.96 -4.92 12.14
N PHE A 56 20.08 -5.93 12.21
CA PHE A 56 20.13 -7.09 11.34
C PHE A 56 19.92 -6.71 9.88
N LEU A 57 18.91 -5.89 9.59
CA LEU A 57 18.59 -5.43 8.24
C LEU A 57 19.70 -4.54 7.67
N THR A 58 20.18 -3.55 8.42
CA THR A 58 21.18 -2.60 7.91
C THR A 58 22.54 -3.23 7.66
N ARG A 59 22.97 -4.19 8.50
CA ARG A 59 24.23 -4.94 8.29
C ARG A 59 24.27 -5.75 7.00
N ARG A 60 23.11 -6.08 6.45
CA ARG A 60 22.97 -6.86 5.23
C ARG A 60 22.96 -5.98 3.98
N LEU A 61 22.75 -4.67 4.11
CA LEU A 61 22.81 -3.73 3.00
C LEU A 61 24.27 -3.56 2.51
N PRO A 62 24.55 -3.65 1.20
CA PRO A 62 25.90 -3.67 0.68
C PRO A 62 26.52 -2.28 0.68
N GLN A 63 27.54 -2.07 1.51
CA GLN A 63 28.28 -0.79 1.61
C GLN A 63 27.37 0.43 1.85
N ALA A 64 26.22 0.21 2.50
CA ALA A 64 25.23 1.26 2.71
C ALA A 64 25.63 2.18 3.87
N GLN A 65 25.58 3.48 3.63
CA GLN A 65 25.94 4.51 4.60
C GLN A 65 24.68 5.08 5.28
N PRO A 66 24.67 5.28 6.61
CA PRO A 66 23.54 5.90 7.29
C PRO A 66 23.46 7.40 6.97
N ILE A 67 22.26 7.88 6.69
CA ILE A 67 21.94 9.31 6.56
C ILE A 67 20.78 9.70 7.49
N GLY A 68 20.84 10.94 7.99
CA GLY A 68 19.75 11.57 8.72
C GLY A 68 18.93 12.44 7.78
N LEU A 69 17.60 12.31 7.83
CA LEU A 69 16.68 13.18 7.09
C LEU A 69 15.85 14.03 8.06
N PRO A 70 15.48 15.26 7.67
CA PRO A 70 14.53 16.07 8.43
C PRO A 70 13.20 15.34 8.64
N PRO A 71 12.45 15.64 9.73
CA PRO A 71 11.11 15.11 9.95
C PRO A 71 10.20 15.36 8.73
N GLY A 72 9.46 14.33 8.32
CA GLY A 72 8.55 14.39 7.17
C GLY A 72 9.21 14.20 5.80
N GLN A 73 10.55 14.17 5.71
CA GLN A 73 11.25 13.79 4.49
C GLN A 73 11.55 12.29 4.47
N HIS A 74 11.14 11.63 3.39
CA HIS A 74 11.25 10.18 3.23
C HIS A 74 12.11 9.77 2.04
N ALA A 75 12.66 10.74 1.29
CA ALA A 75 13.54 10.55 0.16
C ALA A 75 14.65 11.62 0.18
N PRO A 76 15.91 11.26 -0.11
CA PRO A 76 17.04 12.19 -0.10
C PRO A 76 17.21 12.94 -1.43
N ASP A 77 16.17 13.14 -2.23
CA ASP A 77 16.30 13.59 -3.64
C ASP A 77 17.09 14.91 -3.78
N SER A 78 16.78 15.91 -2.96
CA SER A 78 17.51 17.19 -2.93
C SER A 78 18.94 17.05 -2.45
N LEU A 79 19.20 16.15 -1.49
CA LEU A 79 20.55 15.85 -1.01
C LEU A 79 21.38 15.15 -2.08
N LEU A 80 20.79 14.18 -2.79
CA LEU A 80 21.46 13.48 -3.89
C LEU A 80 21.84 14.45 -5.01
N GLN A 81 20.95 15.40 -5.36
CA GLN A 81 21.23 16.43 -6.36
C GLN A 81 22.35 17.38 -5.93
N ALA A 82 22.44 17.69 -4.63
CA ALA A 82 23.44 18.59 -4.08
C ALA A 82 24.83 17.95 -3.93
N GLU A 83 24.92 16.63 -3.77
CA GLU A 83 26.19 15.94 -3.45
C GLU A 83 26.76 15.12 -4.62
N ILE A 84 25.93 14.69 -5.58
CA ILE A 84 26.37 13.88 -6.72
C ILE A 84 26.60 14.80 -7.92
N HIS A 85 27.88 15.04 -8.22
CA HIS A 85 28.28 15.90 -9.34
C HIS A 85 28.98 15.16 -10.47
N THR A 86 29.45 13.94 -10.22
CA THR A 86 30.17 13.13 -11.21
C THR A 86 29.83 11.66 -11.08
N TYR A 87 29.93 10.94 -12.20
CA TYR A 87 29.79 9.49 -12.24
C TYR A 87 30.75 8.76 -11.30
N ARG A 88 31.87 9.40 -10.92
CA ARG A 88 32.84 8.85 -9.95
C ARG A 88 32.32 8.79 -8.51
N ASN A 89 31.23 9.48 -8.20
CA ASN A 89 30.56 9.36 -6.89
C ASN A 89 29.69 8.09 -6.80
N LEU A 90 29.57 7.32 -7.89
CA LEU A 90 28.70 6.16 -8.00
C LEU A 90 29.52 4.85 -8.17
N PRO A 91 28.97 3.69 -7.74
CA PRO A 91 27.68 3.51 -7.09
C PRO A 91 27.68 4.00 -5.63
N LEU A 92 26.52 4.46 -5.18
CA LEU A 92 26.31 4.94 -3.81
C LEU A 92 25.16 4.15 -3.18
N SER A 93 25.35 3.65 -1.96
CA SER A 93 24.27 3.06 -1.17
C SER A 93 24.06 3.83 0.12
N LEU A 94 22.82 4.23 0.37
CA LEU A 94 22.43 5.02 1.54
C LEU A 94 21.26 4.35 2.25
N TYR A 95 21.12 4.56 3.55
CA TYR A 95 19.92 4.17 4.28
C TYR A 95 19.59 5.14 5.41
N THR A 96 18.32 5.17 5.80
CA THR A 96 17.87 5.88 7.00
C THR A 96 16.85 5.04 7.75
N VAL A 97 16.85 5.18 9.08
CA VAL A 97 15.86 4.58 9.96
C VAL A 97 15.16 5.70 10.68
N HIS A 98 13.88 5.90 10.40
CA HIS A 98 13.10 6.97 11.01
C HIS A 98 11.73 6.46 11.48
N GLU A 99 11.05 7.29 12.26
CA GLU A 99 9.65 7.06 12.59
C GLU A 99 8.76 7.88 11.65
N SER A 100 7.72 7.23 11.14
CA SER A 100 6.79 7.81 10.16
C SER A 100 5.36 7.62 10.65
N ALA A 101 4.56 8.69 10.57
CA ALA A 101 3.14 8.64 10.88
C ALA A 101 2.33 8.25 9.63
N HIS A 102 1.37 7.34 9.77
CA HIS A 102 0.49 6.86 8.71
C HIS A 102 -0.93 6.68 9.25
N PRO A 103 -1.96 6.62 8.38
CA PRO A 103 -3.27 6.10 8.77
C PRO A 103 -3.13 4.71 9.41
N PRO A 104 -3.97 4.35 10.40
CA PRO A 104 -3.87 3.09 11.13
C PRO A 104 -3.81 1.87 10.20
N ARG A 105 -2.64 1.23 10.14
CA ARG A 105 -2.35 0.13 9.21
C ARG A 105 -1.60 -1.04 9.83
N GLY A 106 -1.61 -2.18 9.15
CA GLY A 106 -0.98 -3.43 9.56
C GLY A 106 -1.65 -4.12 10.75
N LEU A 107 -1.05 -5.22 11.20
CA LEU A 107 -1.65 -6.11 12.22
C LEU A 107 -1.85 -5.48 13.61
N LEU A 108 -1.16 -4.38 13.90
CA LEU A 108 -1.32 -3.58 15.12
C LEU A 108 -2.23 -2.37 14.93
N ARG A 109 -2.55 -1.98 13.69
CA ARG A 109 -3.20 -0.71 13.34
C ARG A 109 -2.53 0.49 14.04
N ALA A 110 -1.21 0.46 14.12
CA ALA A 110 -0.43 1.56 14.67
C ALA A 110 -0.48 2.75 13.72
N ARG A 111 -0.43 3.97 14.27
CA ARG A 111 -0.29 5.20 13.50
C ARG A 111 1.17 5.59 13.31
N HIS A 112 2.05 5.17 14.20
CA HIS A 112 3.49 5.44 14.12
C HIS A 112 4.22 4.13 13.84
N HIS A 113 5.09 4.16 12.83
CA HIS A 113 5.88 3.01 12.42
C HIS A 113 7.34 3.41 12.34
N ARG A 114 8.23 2.47 12.67
CA ARG A 114 9.65 2.59 12.32
C ARG A 114 9.82 2.07 10.90
N ALA A 115 10.38 2.90 10.04
CA ALA A 115 10.68 2.54 8.66
C ALA A 115 12.19 2.53 8.43
N LEU A 116 12.66 1.54 7.68
CA LEU A 116 14.00 1.53 7.09
C LEU A 116 13.81 1.85 5.61
N HIS A 117 14.40 2.95 5.17
CA HIS A 117 14.48 3.29 3.76
C HIS A 117 15.93 3.12 3.31
N ALA A 118 16.13 2.52 2.14
CA ALA A 118 17.44 2.27 1.59
C ALA A 118 17.42 2.58 0.09
N TRP A 119 18.50 3.17 -0.39
CA TRP A 119 18.70 3.59 -1.76
C TRP A 119 20.00 3.00 -2.30
N LEU A 120 19.96 2.60 -3.56
CA LEU A 120 21.12 2.29 -4.36
C LEU A 120 21.06 3.21 -5.58
N ILE A 121 22.09 4.04 -5.73
CA ILE A 121 22.23 5.00 -6.81
C ILE A 121 23.38 4.51 -7.70
N ASN A 122 23.10 4.29 -8.98
CA ASN A 122 24.04 3.77 -9.96
C ASN A 122 23.70 4.32 -11.35
N LEU A 123 24.65 4.21 -12.29
CA LEU A 123 24.46 4.60 -13.69
C LEU A 123 23.67 3.54 -14.47
N ASP A 124 23.85 2.27 -14.10
CA ASP A 124 23.20 1.14 -14.75
C ASP A 124 21.87 0.81 -14.09
N THR A 125 20.91 0.31 -14.85
CA THR A 125 19.59 -0.11 -14.34
C THR A 125 19.63 -1.42 -13.54
N GLN A 126 20.81 -1.96 -13.21
CA GLN A 126 20.95 -3.26 -12.54
C GLN A 126 20.57 -3.17 -11.05
N ALA A 127 19.32 -3.52 -10.74
CA ALA A 127 18.80 -3.65 -9.38
C ALA A 127 18.82 -5.11 -8.84
N ALA A 128 19.29 -6.08 -9.64
CA ALA A 128 19.21 -7.51 -9.32
C ALA A 128 19.93 -7.91 -8.00
N PRO A 129 21.12 -7.38 -7.67
CA PRO A 129 21.78 -7.68 -6.39
C PRO A 129 20.99 -7.21 -5.17
N PHE A 130 20.26 -6.09 -5.29
CA PHE A 130 19.44 -5.57 -4.19
C PHE A 130 18.15 -6.38 -4.01
N LYS A 131 17.55 -6.84 -5.12
CA LYS A 131 16.35 -7.68 -5.08
C LYS A 131 16.59 -9.05 -4.45
N SER A 132 17.68 -9.72 -4.83
CA SER A 132 18.06 -11.02 -4.26
C SER A 132 18.34 -10.91 -2.76
N LEU A 133 19.10 -9.89 -2.36
CA LEU A 133 19.35 -9.58 -0.95
C LEU A 133 18.05 -9.43 -0.15
N LEU A 134 17.09 -8.64 -0.64
CA LEU A 134 15.81 -8.44 0.05
C LEU A 134 15.01 -9.74 0.16
N ALA A 135 14.99 -10.57 -0.89
CA ALA A 135 14.33 -11.87 -0.85
C ALA A 135 14.91 -12.78 0.25
N ASP A 136 16.24 -12.85 0.36
CA ASP A 136 16.94 -13.66 1.37
C ASP A 136 16.69 -13.14 2.80
N LEU A 137 16.55 -11.83 2.97
CA LEU A 137 16.29 -11.21 4.28
C LEU A 137 14.95 -11.67 4.87
N TRP A 138 13.91 -11.78 4.04
CA TRP A 138 12.61 -12.25 4.50
C TRP A 138 12.66 -13.71 4.95
N HIS A 139 13.33 -14.58 4.18
CA HIS A 139 13.54 -15.98 4.55
C HIS A 139 14.32 -16.12 5.85
N THR A 140 15.36 -15.31 6.07
CA THR A 140 16.15 -15.34 7.31
C THR A 140 15.32 -14.91 8.52
N CYS A 141 14.35 -14.02 8.32
CA CYS A 141 13.37 -13.63 9.34
C CYS A 141 12.26 -14.67 9.56
N GLY A 142 12.27 -15.79 8.84
CA GLY A 142 11.22 -16.81 8.89
C GLY A 142 9.89 -16.34 8.28
N LEU A 143 9.93 -15.36 7.39
CA LEU A 143 8.74 -14.84 6.70
C LEU A 143 8.66 -15.39 5.28
N GLU A 144 7.57 -16.09 5.01
CA GLU A 144 7.21 -16.47 3.64
C GLU A 144 6.56 -15.28 2.93
N VAL A 145 7.28 -14.72 1.97
CA VAL A 145 6.81 -13.58 1.19
C VAL A 145 6.57 -13.95 -0.26
N VAL A 146 5.62 -13.27 -0.88
CA VAL A 146 5.36 -13.34 -2.32
C VAL A 146 5.83 -12.05 -2.95
N ASP A 147 6.68 -12.14 -3.96
CA ASP A 147 7.06 -11.02 -4.81
C ASP A 147 5.93 -10.73 -5.81
N VAL A 148 5.44 -9.49 -5.82
CA VAL A 148 4.25 -9.06 -6.56
C VAL A 148 4.47 -7.75 -7.30
N GLU A 149 3.79 -7.59 -8.44
CA GLU A 149 3.63 -6.26 -9.04
C GLU A 149 2.78 -5.38 -8.12
N ASP A 150 3.19 -4.12 -7.91
CA ASP A 150 2.50 -3.21 -7.00
C ASP A 150 2.22 -1.82 -7.57
N THR A 151 3.20 -1.28 -8.28
CA THR A 151 3.04 -0.10 -9.13
C THR A 151 3.51 -0.41 -10.55
N ARG A 152 3.45 0.57 -11.47
CA ARG A 152 3.85 0.37 -12.87
C ARG A 152 5.25 -0.22 -12.99
N ASP A 153 6.16 0.25 -12.11
CA ASP A 153 7.58 -0.14 -12.08
C ASP A 153 8.06 -0.61 -10.69
N GLY A 154 7.20 -0.53 -9.67
CA GLY A 154 7.48 -0.95 -8.30
C GLY A 154 6.97 -2.35 -8.01
N ARG A 155 7.85 -3.18 -7.47
CA ARG A 155 7.51 -4.50 -6.91
C ARG A 155 7.37 -4.38 -5.39
N ALA A 156 6.53 -5.22 -4.81
CA ALA A 156 6.39 -5.34 -3.37
C ALA A 156 6.58 -6.80 -2.95
N TRP A 157 6.96 -6.99 -1.69
CA TRP A 157 6.92 -8.31 -1.05
C TRP A 157 5.77 -8.33 -0.06
N LEU A 158 4.86 -9.29 -0.21
CA LEU A 158 3.72 -9.47 0.66
C LEU A 158 3.89 -10.72 1.52
N PHE A 159 3.84 -10.56 2.84
CA PHE A 159 3.62 -11.66 3.76
C PHE A 159 2.13 -12.01 3.80
N ILE A 160 1.79 -13.28 3.56
CA ILE A 160 0.39 -13.72 3.47
C ILE A 160 -0.17 -13.95 4.88
N HIS A 161 -1.22 -13.21 5.22
CA HIS A 161 -1.89 -13.34 6.51
C HIS A 161 -3.41 -13.14 6.35
N PRO A 162 -4.27 -13.92 7.04
CA PRO A 162 -5.73 -13.78 6.93
C PRO A 162 -6.26 -12.39 7.32
N GLN A 163 -5.55 -11.69 8.19
CA GLN A 163 -5.85 -10.32 8.62
C GLN A 163 -5.03 -9.25 7.86
N GLY A 164 -4.46 -9.59 6.71
CA GLY A 164 -3.74 -8.64 5.85
C GLY A 164 -4.70 -7.59 5.28
N GLU A 165 -4.20 -6.36 5.14
CA GLU A 165 -5.01 -5.23 4.63
C GLU A 165 -5.00 -5.16 3.10
N ASP A 166 -3.93 -5.63 2.46
CA ASP A 166 -3.83 -5.68 1.00
C ASP A 166 -4.36 -7.00 0.45
N ARG A 167 -4.78 -7.00 -0.82
CA ARG A 167 -5.28 -8.19 -1.52
C ARG A 167 -4.33 -8.57 -2.65
N LEU A 168 -3.79 -9.78 -2.55
CA LEU A 168 -3.02 -10.43 -3.60
C LEU A 168 -3.95 -11.05 -4.66
N ARG A 169 -3.61 -10.86 -5.94
CA ARG A 169 -4.14 -11.62 -7.07
C ARG A 169 -3.04 -12.53 -7.60
N ARG A 170 -3.28 -13.84 -7.62
CA ARG A 170 -2.35 -14.84 -8.13
C ARG A 170 -3.00 -15.71 -9.20
N CYS A 171 -2.32 -15.89 -10.32
CA CYS A 171 -2.72 -16.82 -11.38
C CYS A 171 -2.04 -18.17 -11.13
N PRO A 172 -2.79 -19.27 -10.89
CA PRO A 172 -2.20 -20.59 -10.71
C PRO A 172 -1.58 -21.15 -11.99
N ALA A 173 -2.04 -20.71 -13.18
CA ALA A 173 -1.57 -21.24 -14.45
C ALA A 173 -0.19 -20.70 -14.89
N CYS A 174 0.09 -19.42 -14.66
CA CYS A 174 1.33 -18.77 -15.12
C CYS A 174 2.16 -18.14 -14.00
N GLY A 175 1.73 -18.24 -12.75
CA GLY A 175 2.45 -17.66 -11.60
C GLY A 175 2.35 -16.14 -11.46
N TYR A 176 1.61 -15.44 -12.34
CA TYR A 176 1.39 -14.00 -12.24
C TYR A 176 0.88 -13.61 -10.85
N ALA A 177 1.53 -12.64 -10.20
CA ALA A 177 1.19 -12.18 -8.87
C ALA A 177 1.24 -10.65 -8.80
N ALA A 178 0.17 -10.02 -8.31
CA ALA A 178 0.05 -8.57 -8.22
C ALA A 178 -0.86 -8.15 -7.08
N THR A 179 -0.63 -6.96 -6.52
CA THR A 179 -1.59 -6.32 -5.60
C THR A 179 -2.85 -5.91 -6.33
N ARG A 180 -3.95 -5.67 -5.62
CA ARG A 180 -5.22 -5.22 -6.24
C ARG A 180 -5.04 -3.94 -7.08
N ARG A 181 -4.15 -3.04 -6.66
CA ARG A 181 -3.85 -1.78 -7.35
C ARG A 181 -3.09 -1.98 -8.66
N ALA A 182 -2.23 -3.00 -8.76
CA ALA A 182 -1.48 -3.32 -9.98
C ALA A 182 -2.17 -4.34 -10.91
N ALA A 183 -2.89 -5.31 -10.35
CA ALA A 183 -3.35 -6.51 -11.04
C ALA A 183 -4.02 -6.22 -12.38
N ARG A 184 -3.44 -6.75 -13.47
CA ARG A 184 -3.98 -6.60 -14.83
C ARG A 184 -5.02 -7.68 -15.09
N ARG A 185 -6.02 -7.34 -15.90
CA ARG A 185 -7.08 -8.28 -16.31
C ARG A 185 -7.39 -8.02 -17.78
N ALA A 186 -7.42 -9.08 -18.58
CA ALA A 186 -7.98 -9.02 -19.92
C ALA A 186 -9.49 -8.73 -19.82
N LYS A 187 -9.94 -7.65 -20.44
CA LYS A 187 -11.37 -7.31 -20.47
C LYS A 187 -12.08 -8.32 -21.38
N THR A 188 -12.96 -9.13 -20.81
CA THR A 188 -13.85 -9.98 -21.61
C THR A 188 -14.72 -9.08 -22.48
N ALA A 189 -14.89 -9.39 -23.77
CA ALA A 189 -15.81 -8.66 -24.62
C ALA A 189 -17.23 -8.72 -24.02
N ALA A 190 -17.98 -7.62 -24.11
CA ALA A 190 -19.41 -7.68 -23.87
C ALA A 190 -20.07 -8.48 -25.01
N PRO A 191 -21.23 -9.13 -24.78
CA PRO A 191 -21.99 -9.74 -25.85
C PRO A 191 -22.21 -8.73 -26.97
N ALA A 192 -21.90 -9.11 -28.21
CA ALA A 192 -22.13 -8.25 -29.36
C ALA A 192 -23.65 -8.06 -29.54
N ALA A 193 -24.09 -6.82 -29.62
CA ALA A 193 -25.45 -6.45 -29.97
C ALA A 193 -25.41 -5.56 -31.21
N ALA A 194 -26.42 -5.67 -32.07
CA ALA A 194 -26.56 -4.75 -33.19
C ALA A 194 -26.81 -3.33 -32.65
N PRO A 195 -26.19 -2.29 -33.24
CA PRO A 195 -26.49 -0.91 -32.88
C PRO A 195 -28.00 -0.64 -33.05
N ALA A 196 -28.64 -0.17 -31.99
CA ALA A 196 -30.04 0.25 -31.98
C ALA A 196 -30.12 1.78 -31.88
N PRO A 197 -31.22 2.41 -32.32
CA PRO A 197 -31.45 3.83 -32.08
C PRO A 197 -31.49 4.13 -30.57
N LEU A 198 -31.00 5.31 -30.19
CA LEU A 198 -31.02 5.77 -28.79
C LEU A 198 -32.46 6.11 -28.37
N GLU A 199 -32.96 5.47 -27.31
CA GLU A 199 -34.30 5.69 -26.78
C GLU A 199 -34.22 5.94 -25.25
N ALA A 200 -34.99 6.92 -24.77
CA ALA A 200 -35.11 7.19 -23.34
C ALA A 200 -36.19 6.29 -22.73
N VAL A 201 -35.78 5.42 -21.79
CA VAL A 201 -36.69 4.53 -21.07
C VAL A 201 -36.92 5.04 -19.65
N HIS A 202 -38.18 5.17 -19.25
CA HIS A 202 -38.54 5.55 -17.88
C HIS A 202 -38.23 4.40 -16.90
N THR A 203 -37.32 4.63 -15.95
CA THR A 203 -36.77 3.62 -15.01
C THR A 203 -37.05 3.98 -13.55
N PRO A 204 -38.33 3.95 -13.10
CA PRO A 204 -38.72 4.41 -11.77
C PRO A 204 -38.13 3.51 -10.68
N GLY A 205 -37.60 4.11 -9.62
CA GLY A 205 -37.07 3.38 -8.46
C GLY A 205 -35.78 2.58 -8.70
N THR A 206 -35.21 2.64 -9.90
CA THR A 206 -34.03 1.86 -10.30
C THR A 206 -32.75 2.62 -9.94
N LYS A 207 -32.08 2.25 -8.84
CA LYS A 207 -30.92 3.00 -8.31
C LYS A 207 -29.57 2.32 -8.55
N THR A 208 -29.58 1.01 -8.78
CA THR A 208 -28.34 0.24 -8.97
C THR A 208 -28.26 -0.36 -10.36
N ILE A 209 -27.05 -0.76 -10.76
CA ILE A 209 -26.84 -1.52 -11.99
C ILE A 209 -27.61 -2.85 -11.98
N ALA A 210 -27.68 -3.52 -10.83
CA ALA A 210 -28.41 -4.76 -10.68
C ALA A 210 -29.92 -4.55 -10.92
N ASP A 211 -30.48 -3.48 -10.35
CA ASP A 211 -31.90 -3.11 -10.58
C ASP A 211 -32.16 -2.82 -12.06
N LEU A 212 -31.24 -2.07 -12.71
CA LEU A 212 -31.38 -1.68 -14.11
C LEU A 212 -31.31 -2.88 -15.05
N ALA A 213 -30.35 -3.78 -14.80
CA ALA A 213 -30.18 -5.02 -15.54
C ALA A 213 -31.43 -5.91 -15.42
N ALA A 214 -31.98 -6.04 -14.21
CA ALA A 214 -33.21 -6.79 -13.95
C ALA A 214 -34.43 -6.15 -14.63
N PHE A 215 -34.57 -4.82 -14.54
CA PHE A 215 -35.68 -4.07 -15.14
C PHE A 215 -35.71 -4.19 -16.66
N LEU A 216 -34.55 -4.14 -17.32
CA LEU A 216 -34.42 -4.23 -18.77
C LEU A 216 -34.29 -5.67 -19.29
N GLY A 217 -34.14 -6.66 -18.41
CA GLY A 217 -33.96 -8.07 -18.80
C GLY A 217 -32.63 -8.33 -19.53
N ILE A 218 -31.57 -7.58 -19.21
CA ILE A 218 -30.24 -7.69 -19.84
C ILE A 218 -29.17 -8.02 -18.79
N PRO A 219 -28.02 -8.61 -19.18
CA PRO A 219 -26.92 -8.80 -18.26
C PRO A 219 -26.27 -7.46 -17.85
N GLU A 220 -25.72 -7.38 -16.64
CA GLU A 220 -24.99 -6.18 -16.17
C GLU A 220 -23.82 -5.78 -17.08
N ALA A 221 -23.27 -6.72 -17.85
CA ALA A 221 -22.24 -6.44 -18.85
C ALA A 221 -22.73 -5.57 -20.03
N GLN A 222 -24.05 -5.40 -20.22
CA GLN A 222 -24.64 -4.52 -21.23
C GLN A 222 -25.06 -3.15 -20.67
N THR A 223 -24.82 -2.88 -19.39
CA THR A 223 -25.05 -1.55 -18.80
C THR A 223 -23.74 -0.79 -18.64
N ALA A 224 -23.84 0.52 -18.46
CA ALA A 224 -22.71 1.40 -18.20
C ALA A 224 -22.91 2.16 -16.87
N LYS A 225 -21.89 2.15 -16.02
CA LYS A 225 -21.84 2.83 -14.74
C LYS A 225 -21.10 4.17 -14.92
N ALA A 226 -21.78 5.25 -14.59
CA ALA A 226 -21.23 6.59 -14.50
C ALA A 226 -20.72 6.85 -13.07
N VAL A 227 -19.43 7.14 -12.91
CA VAL A 227 -18.82 7.48 -11.62
C VAL A 227 -18.17 8.84 -11.72
N PHE A 228 -18.58 9.76 -10.84
CA PHE A 228 -18.02 11.10 -10.73
C PHE A 228 -17.07 11.17 -9.55
N LEU A 229 -15.85 11.61 -9.81
CA LEU A 229 -14.81 11.79 -8.80
C LEU A 229 -14.22 13.19 -8.92
N GLN A 230 -13.74 13.72 -7.81
CA GLN A 230 -12.93 14.94 -7.77
C GLN A 230 -11.57 14.61 -7.19
N GLY A 231 -10.52 15.19 -7.77
CA GLY A 231 -9.16 15.13 -7.21
C GLY A 231 -8.37 16.37 -7.59
N TYR A 232 -7.08 16.38 -7.28
CA TYR A 232 -6.23 17.57 -7.43
C TYR A 232 -5.07 17.29 -8.37
N THR A 233 -4.74 18.27 -9.22
CA THR A 233 -3.50 18.26 -10.00
C THR A 233 -2.30 18.46 -9.07
N PRO A 234 -1.05 18.14 -9.48
CA PRO A 234 0.14 18.38 -8.65
C PRO A 234 0.27 19.83 -8.14
N GLU A 235 -0.30 20.79 -8.87
CA GLU A 235 -0.34 22.22 -8.51
C GLU A 235 -1.48 22.57 -7.53
N GLY A 236 -2.25 21.59 -7.07
CA GLY A 236 -3.36 21.75 -6.13
C GLY A 236 -4.66 22.23 -6.77
N THR A 237 -4.79 22.21 -8.10
CA THR A 237 -6.03 22.65 -8.77
C THR A 237 -7.05 21.51 -8.79
N PRO A 238 -8.30 21.73 -8.32
CA PRO A 238 -9.32 20.68 -8.35
C PRO A 238 -9.75 20.36 -9.79
N ARG A 239 -9.96 19.07 -10.07
CA ARG A 239 -10.44 18.56 -11.36
C ARG A 239 -11.51 17.50 -11.12
N LEU A 240 -12.60 17.61 -11.88
CA LEU A 240 -13.64 16.60 -11.96
C LEU A 240 -13.24 15.51 -12.97
N VAL A 241 -13.51 14.26 -12.64
CA VAL A 241 -13.32 13.09 -13.49
C VAL A 241 -14.65 12.37 -13.63
N PHE A 242 -15.11 12.25 -14.88
CA PHE A 242 -16.24 11.41 -15.26
C PHE A 242 -15.72 10.08 -15.80
N ALA A 243 -15.85 9.01 -15.01
CA ALA A 243 -15.42 7.67 -15.39
C ALA A 243 -16.62 6.81 -15.78
N VAL A 244 -16.58 6.26 -17.01
CA VAL A 244 -17.59 5.31 -17.49
C VAL A 244 -17.02 3.90 -17.47
N LEU A 245 -17.70 3.00 -16.76
CA LEU A 245 -17.32 1.58 -16.65
C LEU A 245 -18.46 0.70 -17.13
N ARG A 246 -18.16 -0.56 -17.46
CA ARG A 246 -19.20 -1.57 -17.69
C ARG A 246 -19.88 -1.91 -16.36
N GLY A 247 -21.17 -2.20 -16.37
CA GLY A 247 -21.98 -2.35 -15.15
C GLY A 247 -21.44 -3.40 -14.17
N ASP A 248 -20.98 -4.53 -14.70
CA ASP A 248 -20.37 -5.67 -13.98
C ASP A 248 -18.91 -5.42 -13.54
N MET A 249 -18.41 -4.18 -13.69
CA MET A 249 -17.04 -3.82 -13.32
C MET A 249 -17.02 -2.75 -12.22
N ASP A 250 -15.99 -2.83 -11.39
CA ASP A 250 -15.71 -1.86 -10.35
C ASP A 250 -14.55 -0.96 -10.73
N LEU A 251 -14.66 0.31 -10.34
CA LEU A 251 -13.61 1.29 -10.53
C LEU A 251 -12.44 1.01 -9.60
N ASN A 252 -11.25 0.96 -10.18
CA ASN A 252 -10.00 0.96 -9.43
C ASN A 252 -9.47 2.39 -9.35
N VAL A 253 -9.68 3.04 -8.21
CA VAL A 253 -9.29 4.43 -7.97
C VAL A 253 -7.78 4.64 -8.10
N ASP A 254 -6.97 3.68 -7.64
CA ASP A 254 -5.50 3.75 -7.75
C ASP A 254 -5.05 3.81 -9.22
N LYS A 255 -5.70 3.03 -10.09
CA LYS A 255 -5.41 3.04 -11.53
C LYS A 255 -5.90 4.32 -12.20
N LEU A 256 -7.05 4.83 -11.77
CA LEU A 256 -7.58 6.08 -12.30
C LEU A 256 -6.69 7.26 -11.94
N ALA A 257 -6.28 7.38 -10.66
CA ALA A 257 -5.36 8.41 -10.18
C ALA A 257 -4.06 8.43 -10.99
N ARG A 258 -3.49 7.24 -11.26
CA ARG A 258 -2.28 7.11 -12.09
C ARG A 258 -2.51 7.52 -13.55
N LEU A 259 -3.65 7.19 -14.12
CA LEU A 259 -3.97 7.51 -15.51
C LEU A 259 -4.24 9.01 -15.69
N SER A 260 -4.94 9.63 -14.73
CA SER A 260 -5.31 11.05 -14.79
C SER A 260 -4.21 11.98 -14.26
N GLY A 261 -3.25 11.47 -13.52
CA GLY A 261 -2.23 12.28 -12.83
C GLY A 261 -2.77 13.05 -11.61
N LEU A 262 -3.99 12.72 -11.15
CA LEU A 262 -4.63 13.37 -10.01
C LEU A 262 -4.35 12.62 -8.72
N HIS A 263 -4.24 13.35 -7.62
CA HIS A 263 -4.18 12.79 -6.26
C HIS A 263 -5.48 13.06 -5.49
N ASP A 264 -5.66 12.35 -4.38
CA ASP A 264 -6.82 12.46 -3.47
C ASP A 264 -8.17 12.34 -4.17
N LEU A 265 -8.31 11.39 -5.09
CA LEU A 265 -9.58 11.10 -5.74
C LEU A 265 -10.64 10.65 -4.72
N GLN A 266 -11.73 11.43 -4.61
CA GLN A 266 -12.90 11.15 -3.79
C GLN A 266 -14.18 11.26 -4.64
N PRO A 267 -15.30 10.63 -4.23
CA PRO A 267 -16.60 10.88 -4.86
C PRO A 267 -16.90 12.37 -4.93
N ALA A 268 -17.26 12.87 -6.11
CA ALA A 268 -17.62 14.26 -6.29
C ALA A 268 -18.95 14.55 -5.58
N ASP A 269 -19.05 15.73 -4.97
CA ASP A 269 -20.32 16.24 -4.44
C ASP A 269 -21.19 16.81 -5.57
N GLU A 270 -22.46 17.06 -5.28
CA GLU A 270 -23.40 17.60 -6.28
C GLU A 270 -22.96 18.97 -6.82
N ALA A 271 -22.30 19.78 -5.99
CA ALA A 271 -21.81 21.09 -6.38
C ALA A 271 -20.71 20.99 -7.45
N ALA A 272 -19.74 20.10 -7.24
CA ALA A 272 -18.66 19.85 -8.20
C ALA A 272 -19.16 19.22 -9.51
N ILE A 273 -20.24 18.44 -9.48
CA ILE A 273 -20.83 17.83 -10.68
C ILE A 273 -21.59 18.88 -11.52
N ARG A 274 -22.17 19.91 -10.89
CA ARG A 274 -22.97 20.94 -11.58
C ARG A 274 -22.16 22.15 -12.07
N ALA A 275 -20.93 22.33 -11.57
CA ALA A 275 -20.02 23.41 -11.94
C ALA A 275 -19.36 23.17 -13.30
#